data_AF-A0A4D6Y451-F1
#
_entry.id   AF-A0A4D6Y451-F1
#
_cell.length_a   1.000
_cell.length_b   1.000
_cell.length_c   1.000
_cell.angle_alpha   90.00
_cell.angle_beta   90.00
_cell.angle_gamma   90.00
#
_symmetry.space_group_name_H-M   'P 1'
#
loop_
_entity.id
_entity.type
_entity.pdbx_description
1 polymer ?
#
loop_
_entity_poly.entity_id
_entity_poly.type
_entity_poly.pdbx_seq_one_letter_code
_entity_poly.pdbx_strand_id
1 'polypeptide(L)'
;MINKNPIITIDGPCGVGKSTVSKIIAHNLNWFLLESGCIYRFIAFLALHKNIEIIEKNMIFLLDNLNFSLIKKKLLMFFIKQNILR
;
A
#
# COMPACT_ATOMS: atom_id res chain seq x y z
N MET A 1 -11.32 -7.53 -28.40
CA MET A 1 -10.93 -8.38 -27.25
C MET A 1 -10.35 -7.48 -26.18
N ILE A 2 -10.88 -7.50 -24.96
CA ILE A 2 -10.28 -6.76 -23.84
C ILE A 2 -9.02 -7.54 -23.43
N ASN A 3 -7.84 -6.96 -23.65
CA ASN A 3 -6.60 -7.50 -23.09
C ASN A 3 -6.70 -7.42 -21.56
N LYS A 4 -6.98 -8.55 -20.91
CA LYS A 4 -6.89 -8.65 -19.45
C LYS A 4 -5.42 -8.68 -19.06
N ASN A 5 -4.99 -7.68 -18.31
CA ASN A 5 -3.69 -7.73 -17.65
C ASN A 5 -3.74 -8.84 -16.59
N PRO A 6 -2.88 -9.87 -16.67
CA PRO A 6 -2.86 -10.95 -15.69
C PRO A 6 -2.46 -10.45 -14.30
N ILE A 7 -3.06 -11.03 -13.25
CA ILE A 7 -2.83 -10.69 -11.85
C ILE A 7 -2.44 -11.97 -11.10
N ILE A 8 -1.37 -11.90 -10.32
CA ILE A 8 -0.95 -12.96 -9.39
C ILE A 8 -1.06 -12.43 -7.96
N THR A 9 -1.78 -13.15 -7.10
CA THR A 9 -1.85 -12.87 -5.66
C THR A 9 -0.96 -13.86 -4.90
N ILE A 10 -0.33 -13.40 -3.82
CA ILE A 10 0.58 -14.22 -3.00
C ILE A 10 0.20 -14.02 -1.53
N ASP A 11 -0.54 -15.00 -1.00
CA ASP A 11 -1.10 -14.98 0.35
C ASP A 11 -0.43 -16.02 1.26
N GLY A 12 -0.57 -15.84 2.58
CA GLY A 12 0.02 -16.73 3.59
C GLY A 12 0.43 -16.01 4.87
N PRO A 13 0.87 -16.73 5.91
CA PRO A 13 1.17 -16.16 7.23
C PRO A 13 2.40 -15.24 7.23
N CYS A 14 2.58 -14.46 8.30
CA CYS A 14 3.73 -13.56 8.42
C CYS A 14 5.05 -14.37 8.48
N GLY A 15 6.16 -13.80 7.99
CA GLY A 15 7.49 -14.42 8.08
C GLY A 15 7.83 -15.50 7.04
N VAL A 16 6.87 -16.01 6.26
CA VAL A 16 7.14 -17.10 5.27
C VAL A 16 7.81 -16.65 3.96
N GLY A 17 8.27 -15.41 3.87
CA GLY A 17 8.99 -14.92 2.69
C GLY A 17 8.13 -14.47 1.49
N LYS A 18 6.83 -14.23 1.67
CA LYS A 18 5.91 -13.79 0.59
C LYS A 18 6.42 -12.58 -0.19
N SER A 19 6.89 -11.54 0.50
CA SER A 19 7.46 -10.34 -0.14
C SER A 19 8.72 -10.66 -0.94
N THR A 20 9.51 -11.64 -0.52
CA THR A 20 10.71 -12.06 -1.26
C THR A 20 10.31 -12.77 -2.54
N VAL A 21 9.40 -13.74 -2.45
CA VAL A 21 8.89 -14.48 -3.62
C VAL A 21 8.19 -13.55 -4.61
N SER A 22 7.34 -12.63 -4.12
CA SER A 22 6.64 -11.68 -4.98
C SER A 22 7.59 -10.74 -5.73
N LYS A 23 8.67 -10.28 -5.08
CA LYS A 23 9.72 -9.48 -5.72
C LYS A 23 10.46 -10.25 -6.81
N ILE A 24 10.80 -11.51 -6.57
CA ILE A 24 11.47 -12.37 -7.56
C ILE A 24 10.56 -12.62 -8.76
N ILE A 25 9.29 -12.96 -8.53
CA ILE A 25 8.31 -13.18 -9.61
C ILE A 25 8.11 -11.89 -10.43
N ALA A 26 7.89 -10.75 -9.78
CA ALA A 26 7.70 -9.48 -10.48
C ALA A 26 8.94 -9.07 -11.28
N HIS A 27 10.14 -9.30 -10.74
CA HIS A 27 11.39 -9.07 -11.45
C HIS A 27 11.50 -9.94 -12.70
N ASN A 28 11.30 -11.26 -12.56
CA ASN A 28 11.46 -12.22 -13.66
C ASN A 28 10.43 -12.04 -14.76
N LEU A 29 9.19 -11.66 -14.41
CA LEU A 29 8.13 -11.38 -15.37
C LEU A 29 8.18 -9.94 -15.91
N ASN A 30 9.05 -9.09 -15.37
CA ASN A 30 9.08 -7.65 -15.64
C ASN A 30 7.71 -6.98 -15.35
N TRP A 31 7.02 -7.42 -14.29
CA TRP A 31 5.69 -6.94 -13.89
C TRP A 31 5.74 -5.90 -12.78
N PHE A 32 4.60 -5.24 -12.57
CA PHE A 32 4.40 -4.36 -11.41
C PHE A 32 4.24 -5.19 -10.13
N LEU A 33 4.78 -4.68 -9.03
CA LEU A 33 4.60 -5.27 -7.71
C LEU A 33 3.77 -4.34 -6.81
N LEU A 34 2.72 -4.90 -6.22
CA LEU A 34 1.92 -4.23 -5.19
C LEU A 34 2.08 -4.97 -3.85
N GLU A 35 2.68 -4.32 -2.86
CA GLU A 35 2.82 -4.85 -1.50
C GLU A 35 1.71 -4.28 -0.60
N SER A 36 0.56 -4.96 -0.53
CA SER A 36 -0.63 -4.49 0.23
C SER A 36 -0.31 -4.15 1.69
N GLY A 37 0.55 -4.93 2.36
CA GLY A 37 0.97 -4.68 3.74
C GLY A 37 1.64 -3.33 3.97
N CYS A 38 2.23 -2.70 2.95
CA CYS A 38 2.80 -1.36 3.06
C CYS A 38 1.72 -0.28 3.23
N ILE A 39 0.53 -0.46 2.62
CA ILE A 39 -0.60 0.46 2.72
C ILE A 39 -1.11 0.49 4.17
N TYR A 40 -1.39 -0.68 4.75
CA TYR A 40 -1.80 -0.81 6.15
C TYR A 40 -0.78 -0.21 7.12
N ARG A 41 0.52 -0.53 6.94
CA ARG A 41 1.58 0.01 7.80
C ARG A 41 1.71 1.53 7.71
N PHE A 42 1.53 2.11 6.53
CA PHE A 42 1.63 3.54 6.36
C PHE A 42 0.44 4.28 6.99
N ILE A 43 -0.78 3.76 6.86
CA ILE A 43 -1.95 4.31 7.57
C ILE A 43 -1.77 4.24 9.08
N ALA A 44 -1.33 3.08 9.61
CA ALA A 44 -1.03 2.93 11.03
C ALA A 44 0.07 3.91 11.49
N PHE A 45 1.15 4.05 10.70
CA PHE A 45 2.20 5.02 10.96
C PHE A 45 1.67 6.46 11.00
N LEU A 46 0.80 6.85 10.05
CA LEU A 46 0.19 8.17 10.03
C LEU A 46 -0.69 8.42 11.25
N ALA A 47 -1.49 7.44 11.65
CA ALA A 47 -2.34 7.54 12.83
C ALA A 47 -1.51 7.76 14.09
N LEU A 48 -0.47 6.93 14.30
CA LEU A 48 0.45 7.05 15.43
C LEU A 48 1.20 8.39 15.41
N HIS A 49 1.75 8.79 14.27
CA HIS A 49 2.55 10.01 14.15
C HIS A 49 1.72 11.29 14.33
N LYS A 50 0.42 11.25 14.02
CA LYS A 50 -0.50 12.39 14.18
C LYS A 50 -1.33 12.33 15.46
N ASN A 51 -1.11 11.35 16.33
CA ASN A 51 -1.92 11.09 17.52
C ASN A 51 -3.43 11.02 17.19
N ILE A 52 -3.76 10.40 16.06
CA ILE A 52 -5.14 10.19 15.63
C ILE A 52 -5.61 8.87 16.23
N GLU A 53 -6.75 8.89 16.91
CA GLU A 53 -7.37 7.70 17.47
C GLU A 53 -7.70 6.68 16.38
N ILE A 54 -7.38 5.40 16.62
CA ILE A 54 -7.57 4.29 15.67
C ILE A 54 -9.02 3.81 15.71
N ILE A 55 -9.92 4.65 15.21
CA ILE A 55 -11.33 4.35 14.99
C ILE A 55 -11.63 4.39 13.48
N GLU A 56 -12.65 3.64 13.06
CA GLU A 56 -13.01 3.46 11.64
C GLU A 56 -13.13 4.80 10.89
N LYS A 57 -13.87 5.75 11.45
CA LYS A 57 -14.04 7.10 10.89
C LYS A 57 -12.71 7.80 10.59
N ASN A 58 -11.76 7.72 11.52
CA ASN A 58 -10.47 8.36 11.37
C ASN A 58 -9.57 7.64 10.36
N MET A 59 -9.66 6.31 10.29
CA MET A 59 -8.92 5.52 9.30
C MET A 59 -9.44 5.77 7.89
N ILE A 60 -10.77 5.88 7.72
CA ILE A 60 -11.39 6.29 6.45
C ILE A 60 -10.88 7.67 6.04
N PHE A 61 -10.88 8.65 6.96
CA PHE A 61 -10.31 9.97 6.67
C PHE A 61 -8.84 9.91 6.23
N LEU A 62 -8.01 9.08 6.88
CA LEU A 62 -6.62 8.91 6.47
C LEU A 62 -6.49 8.26 5.08
N LEU A 63 -7.34 7.29 4.77
CA LEU A 63 -7.39 6.62 3.47
C LEU A 63 -7.85 7.56 2.35
N ASP A 64 -8.87 8.39 2.60
CA ASP A 64 -9.37 9.36 1.62
C ASP A 64 -8.32 10.42 1.25
N ASN A 65 -7.37 10.68 2.14
CA ASN A 65 -6.26 11.62 1.94
C ASN A 65 -4.95 10.92 1.54
N LEU A 66 -5.00 9.62 1.28
CA LEU A 66 -3.87 8.83 0.83
C LEU A 66 -3.83 8.79 -0.70
N ASN A 67 -2.78 9.38 -1.28
CA ASN A 67 -2.48 9.23 -2.69
C ASN A 67 -1.38 8.20 -2.90
N PHE A 68 -1.42 7.49 -4.03
CA PHE A 68 -0.36 6.58 -4.42
C PHE A 68 -0.05 6.71 -5.90
N SER A 69 1.19 6.36 -6.26
CA SER A 69 1.65 6.26 -7.64
C SER A 69 2.56 5.04 -7.81
N LEU A 70 2.60 4.49 -9.01
CA LEU A 70 3.54 3.42 -9.35
C LEU A 70 4.72 4.04 -10.11
N ILE A 71 5.87 4.14 -9.44
CA ILE A 71 7.11 4.69 -10.02
C ILE A 71 8.13 3.57 -10.11
N LYS A 72 8.72 3.38 -11.31
CA LYS A 72 9.69 2.30 -11.56
C LYS A 72 9.19 0.92 -11.08
N LYS A 73 7.89 0.63 -11.31
CA LYS A 73 7.20 -0.62 -10.93
C LYS A 73 7.09 -0.88 -9.41
N LYS A 74 7.31 0.15 -8.59
CA LYS A 74 7.14 0.11 -7.14
C LYS A 74 6.04 1.08 -6.71
N LEU A 75 5.31 0.69 -5.67
CA LEU A 75 4.32 1.54 -5.03
C LEU A 75 5.02 2.66 -4.26
N LEU A 76 4.68 3.90 -4.59
CA LEU A 76 5.02 5.10 -3.84
C LEU A 76 3.73 5.69 -3.28
N MET A 77 3.76 6.15 -2.04
CA MET A 77 2.58 6.57 -1.31
C MET A 77 2.84 7.90 -0.62
N PHE A 78 1.87 8.80 -0.73
CA PHE A 78 1.95 10.17 -0.26
C PHE A 78 0.70 10.49 0.55
N PHE A 79 0.86 11.24 1.62
CA PHE A 79 -0.26 11.76 2.38
C PHE A 79 -0.48 13.22 2.02
N ILE A 80 -1.64 13.57 1.49
CA ILE A 80 -1.96 14.97 1.18
C ILE A 80 -2.28 15.68 2.50
N LYS A 81 -1.49 16.68 2.85
CA LYS A 81 -1.75 17.50 4.03
C LYS A 81 -2.84 18.51 3.70
N GLN A 82 -4.09 18.23 4.08
CA GLN A 82 -5.07 19.30 4.24
C GLN A 82 -4.79 20.02 5.57
N ASN A 83 -4.96 21.34 5.62
CA ASN A 83 -4.81 22.12 6.84
C ASN A 83 -5.75 21.57 7.91
N ILE A 84 -5.21 20.77 8.82
CA ILE A 84 -5.89 20.39 10.06
C ILE A 84 -5.86 21.66 10.89
N LEU A 85 -6.90 22.49 10.75
CA LEU A 85 -7.23 23.51 11.73
C LEU A 85 -7.33 22.79 13.08
N ARG A 86 -6.40 23.17 13.97
CA ARG A 86 -6.38 22.74 15.37
C ARG A 86 -7.67 23.15 16.07
#